data_AF-A0A0U5L8Q9-F1
#
_entry.id   AF-A0A0U5L8Q9-F1
#
_cell.length_a   1.000
_cell.length_b   1.000
_cell.length_c   1.000
_cell.angle_alpha   90.00
_cell.angle_beta   90.00
_cell.angle_gamma   90.00
#
_symmetry.space_group_name_H-M   'P 1'
#
loop_
_entity.id
_entity.type
_entity.pdbx_description
1 polymer ?
#
loop_
_entity_poly.entity_id
_entity_poly.type
_entity_poly.pdbx_seq_one_letter_code
_entity_poly.pdbx_strand_id
1 'polypeptide(L)'
;MEVYNNENEQVDALRRFFANNGKALAVGVIIGIGALAGWRYWTGHQVSNSAEISANYQKVTQAMQGDRPQTLEAVAKFASENNNTYGALAALDLAKQYVDQQQLDQAATQLQTGLKATKDENLQAVLNLRLARVQLQQKQAEAALKTLDAVKGEGWSAIIADIRGEALLSKGDKQGARDAWSKGIASDASPALKQMMQMKMNNLG
;
A
#
# COMPACT_ATOMS: atom_id res chain seq x y z
N MET A 1 -43.85 13.46 48.63
CA MET A 1 -42.82 12.42 48.71
C MET A 1 -43.26 11.45 49.78
N GLU A 2 -43.62 10.22 49.42
CA GLU A 2 -43.26 9.01 50.17
C GLU A 2 -43.16 7.88 49.13
N VAL A 3 -41.92 7.42 48.94
CA VAL A 3 -41.54 6.32 48.07
C VAL A 3 -41.80 5.04 48.88
N TYR A 4 -42.98 4.46 48.73
CA TYR A 4 -43.21 3.08 49.18
C TYR A 4 -42.64 2.14 48.12
N ASN A 5 -41.35 1.84 48.25
CA ASN A 5 -40.72 0.69 47.62
C ASN A 5 -41.28 -0.57 48.28
N ASN A 6 -42.38 -1.10 47.75
CA ASN A 6 -42.89 -2.40 48.17
C ASN A 6 -42.08 -3.48 47.43
N GLU A 7 -41.10 -4.08 48.12
CA GLU A 7 -40.22 -5.11 47.56
C GLU A 7 -41.01 -6.24 46.89
N ASN A 8 -42.18 -6.57 47.42
CA ASN A 8 -43.07 -7.61 46.89
C ASN A 8 -43.67 -7.25 45.51
N GLU A 9 -44.03 -6.00 45.26
CA GLU A 9 -44.60 -5.58 43.96
C GLU A 9 -43.53 -5.51 42.86
N GLN A 10 -42.30 -5.13 43.22
CA GLN A 10 -41.18 -5.14 42.28
C GLN A 10 -40.81 -6.57 41.87
N VAL A 11 -40.82 -7.50 42.83
CA VAL A 11 -40.56 -8.92 42.56
C VAL A 11 -41.66 -9.51 41.68
N ASP A 12 -42.93 -9.20 41.94
CA ASP A 12 -44.05 -9.69 41.10
C ASP A 12 -44.06 -9.08 39.69
N ALA A 13 -43.73 -7.79 39.55
CA ALA A 13 -43.58 -7.14 38.26
C ALA A 13 -42.43 -7.77 37.45
N LEU A 14 -41.30 -8.06 38.11
CA LEU A 14 -40.16 -8.72 37.49
C LEU A 14 -40.52 -10.16 37.09
N ARG A 15 -41.23 -10.90 37.96
CA ARG A 15 -41.66 -12.27 37.70
C ARG A 15 -42.62 -12.33 36.51
N ARG A 16 -43.57 -11.40 36.41
CA ARG A 16 -44.48 -11.26 35.25
C ARG A 16 -43.73 -10.87 33.98
N PHE A 17 -42.74 -9.97 34.08
CA PHE A 17 -41.91 -9.58 32.94
C PHE A 17 -41.17 -10.77 32.33
N PHE A 18 -40.49 -11.57 33.15
CA PHE A 18 -39.79 -12.78 32.69
C PHE A 18 -40.75 -13.89 32.23
N ALA A 19 -41.90 -14.06 32.89
CA ALA A 19 -42.92 -15.02 32.46
C ALA A 19 -43.48 -14.67 31.07
N ASN A 20 -43.69 -13.38 30.79
CA ASN A 20 -44.28 -12.93 29.53
C ASN A 20 -43.23 -12.78 28.41
N ASN A 21 -41.99 -12.41 28.73
CA ASN A 21 -40.94 -12.11 27.74
C ASN A 21 -39.81 -13.13 27.69
N GLY A 22 -39.83 -14.17 28.52
CA GLY A 22 -38.73 -15.13 28.67
C GLY A 22 -38.30 -15.80 27.36
N LYS A 23 -39.24 -16.09 26.46
CA LYS A 23 -38.93 -16.62 25.12
C LYS A 23 -38.17 -15.61 24.26
N ALA A 24 -38.60 -14.35 24.25
CA ALA A 24 -37.94 -13.29 23.49
C ALA A 24 -36.56 -12.96 24.05
N LEU A 25 -36.40 -12.96 25.38
CA LEU A 25 -35.11 -12.79 26.05
C LEU A 25 -34.15 -13.95 25.71
N ALA A 26 -34.62 -15.20 25.73
CA ALA A 26 -33.81 -16.36 25.36
C ALA A 26 -33.34 -16.29 23.90
N VAL A 27 -34.23 -15.92 22.98
CA VAL A 27 -33.89 -15.71 21.55
C VAL A 27 -32.88 -14.58 21.40
N GLY A 28 -33.08 -13.45 22.08
CA GLY A 28 -32.17 -12.31 22.06
C GLY A 28 -30.77 -12.67 22.57
N VAL A 29 -30.67 -13.45 23.64
CA VAL A 29 -29.38 -13.94 24.18
C VAL A 29 -28.68 -14.87 23.19
N ILE A 30 -29.40 -15.81 22.57
CA ILE A 30 -28.82 -16.72 21.57
C ILE A 30 -28.29 -15.94 20.36
N ILE A 31 -29.06 -14.99 19.84
CA ILE A 31 -28.64 -14.13 18.73
C ILE A 31 -27.42 -13.29 19.13
N GLY A 32 -27.43 -12.70 20.34
CA GLY A 32 -26.31 -11.91 20.85
C GLY A 32 -25.01 -12.72 20.98
N ILE A 33 -25.09 -13.94 21.52
CA ILE A 33 -23.94 -14.86 21.61
C ILE A 33 -23.46 -15.26 20.21
N GLY A 34 -24.38 -15.59 19.29
CA GLY A 34 -24.04 -15.95 17.92
C GLY A 34 -23.34 -14.81 17.17
N ALA A 35 -23.84 -13.59 17.31
CA ALA A 35 -23.23 -12.40 16.72
C ALA A 35 -21.83 -12.12 17.30
N LEU A 36 -21.67 -12.20 18.62
CA LEU A 36 -20.38 -12.02 19.28
C LEU A 36 -19.37 -13.11 18.91
N ALA A 37 -19.80 -14.37 18.84
CA ALA A 37 -18.96 -15.49 18.44
C ALA A 37 -18.54 -15.38 16.97
N GLY A 38 -19.47 -15.04 16.07
CA GLY A 38 -19.19 -14.78 14.66
C GLY A 38 -18.21 -13.62 14.48
N TRP A 39 -18.42 -12.52 15.20
CA TRP A 39 -17.50 -11.37 15.19
C TRP A 39 -16.11 -11.74 15.72
N ARG A 40 -16.02 -12.45 16.85
CA ARG A 40 -14.73 -12.89 17.40
C ARG A 40 -14.00 -13.88 16.49
N TYR A 41 -14.72 -14.82 15.88
CA TYR A 41 -14.13 -15.78 14.94
C TYR A 41 -13.53 -15.05 13.74
N TRP A 42 -14.27 -14.11 13.15
CA TRP A 42 -13.78 -13.29 12.05
C TRP A 42 -12.58 -12.44 12.46
N THR A 43 -12.63 -11.78 13.62
CA THR A 43 -11.54 -10.92 14.11
C THR A 43 -10.28 -11.74 14.46
N GLY A 44 -10.44 -12.88 15.11
CA GLY A 44 -9.33 -13.77 15.49
C GLY A 44 -8.61 -14.38 14.28
N HIS A 45 -9.36 -14.72 13.22
CA HIS A 45 -8.79 -15.17 11.96
C HIS A 45 -8.00 -14.04 11.27
N GLN A 46 -8.49 -12.79 11.33
CA GLN A 46 -7.80 -11.64 10.73
C GLN A 46 -6.50 -11.26 11.45
N VAL A 47 -6.48 -11.30 12.79
CA VAL A 47 -5.30 -10.93 13.60
C VAL A 47 -4.21 -11.99 13.54
N SER A 48 -4.56 -13.28 13.63
CA SER A 48 -3.58 -14.37 13.49
C SER A 48 -2.95 -14.39 12.09
N ASN A 49 -3.77 -14.18 11.05
CA ASN A 49 -3.30 -14.10 9.67
C ASN A 49 -2.33 -12.93 9.43
N SER A 50 -2.56 -11.76 10.03
CA SER A 50 -1.69 -10.59 9.81
C SER A 50 -0.30 -10.75 10.45
N ALA A 51 -0.23 -11.35 11.65
CA ALA A 51 1.04 -11.65 12.30
C ALA A 51 1.82 -12.73 11.55
N GLU A 52 1.13 -13.76 11.05
CA GLU A 52 1.73 -14.83 10.25
C GLU A 52 2.27 -14.31 8.90
N ILE A 53 1.49 -13.50 8.18
CA ILE A 53 1.92 -12.87 6.92
C ILE A 53 3.13 -11.97 7.16
N SER A 54 3.14 -11.19 8.24
CA SER A 54 4.29 -10.33 8.60
C SER A 54 5.54 -11.15 8.90
N ALA A 55 5.42 -12.22 9.68
CA ALA A 55 6.54 -13.12 9.98
C ALA A 55 7.06 -13.82 8.72
N ASN A 56 6.16 -14.25 7.83
CA ASN A 56 6.54 -14.87 6.57
C ASN A 56 7.20 -13.86 5.62
N TYR A 57 6.68 -12.63 5.52
CA TYR A 57 7.31 -11.51 4.80
C TYR A 57 8.75 -11.31 5.27
N GLN A 58 8.95 -11.19 6.59
CA GLN A 58 10.28 -11.01 7.16
C GLN A 58 11.20 -12.20 6.82
N LYS A 59 10.70 -13.43 6.93
CA LYS A 59 11.45 -14.64 6.61
C LYS A 59 11.91 -14.67 5.16
N VAL A 60 11.01 -14.44 4.20
CA VAL A 60 11.35 -14.51 2.77
C VAL A 60 12.25 -13.36 2.32
N THR A 61 12.03 -12.14 2.83
CA THR A 61 12.85 -10.98 2.48
C THR A 61 14.25 -11.02 3.11
N GLN A 62 14.40 -11.52 4.34
CA GLN A 62 15.72 -11.73 4.96
C GLN A 62 16.53 -12.84 4.29
N ALA A 63 15.86 -13.85 3.75
CA ALA A 63 16.50 -14.93 3.00
C ALA A 63 16.84 -14.54 1.55
N MET A 64 16.35 -13.40 1.06
CA MET A 64 16.51 -12.96 -0.32
C MET A 64 17.97 -12.63 -0.64
N GLN A 65 18.52 -13.29 -1.65
CA GLN A 65 19.89 -13.09 -2.12
C GLN A 65 19.88 -13.02 -3.64
N GLY A 66 20.42 -11.93 -4.21
CA GLY A 66 20.36 -11.67 -5.65
C GLY A 66 21.01 -12.76 -6.51
N ASP A 67 22.04 -13.42 -6.00
CA ASP A 67 22.78 -14.51 -6.64
C ASP A 67 22.11 -15.89 -6.50
N ARG A 68 20.97 -15.99 -5.78
CA ARG A 68 20.24 -17.24 -5.56
C ARG A 68 18.81 -17.15 -6.10
N PRO A 69 18.55 -17.62 -7.33
CA PRO A 69 17.24 -17.52 -7.98
C PRO A 69 16.08 -18.08 -7.15
N GLN A 70 16.30 -19.17 -6.40
CA GLN A 70 15.24 -19.79 -5.58
C GLN A 70 14.72 -18.85 -4.49
N THR A 71 15.57 -17.95 -3.99
CA THR A 71 15.18 -16.97 -2.97
C THR A 71 14.35 -15.84 -3.58
N LEU A 72 14.67 -15.43 -4.82
CA LEU A 72 13.89 -14.44 -5.58
C LEU A 72 12.50 -14.99 -5.94
N GLU A 73 12.43 -16.26 -6.35
CA GLU A 73 11.18 -16.96 -6.62
C GLU A 73 10.30 -17.07 -5.36
N ALA A 74 10.89 -17.34 -4.20
CA ALA A 74 10.15 -17.38 -2.94
C ALA A 74 9.50 -16.03 -2.59
N VAL A 75 10.23 -14.92 -2.79
CA VAL A 75 9.70 -13.57 -2.59
C VAL A 75 8.64 -13.23 -3.64
N ALA A 76 8.85 -13.61 -4.91
CA ALA A 76 7.88 -13.40 -5.99
C ALA A 76 6.56 -14.12 -5.70
N LYS A 77 6.65 -15.37 -5.25
CA LYS A 77 5.50 -16.18 -4.85
C LYS A 77 4.75 -15.51 -3.70
N PHE A 78 5.46 -15.13 -2.64
CA PHE A 78 4.87 -14.41 -1.51
C PHE A 78 4.14 -13.14 -1.95
N ALA A 79 4.77 -12.32 -2.80
CA ALA A 79 4.17 -11.09 -3.31
C ALA A 79 2.90 -11.34 -4.13
N SER A 80 2.88 -12.40 -4.94
CA SER A 80 1.71 -12.76 -5.77
C SER A 80 0.53 -13.33 -4.98
N GLU A 81 0.81 -14.05 -3.89
CA GLU A 81 -0.21 -14.70 -3.07
C GLU A 81 -0.85 -13.75 -2.04
N ASN A 82 -0.20 -12.61 -1.77
CA ASN A 82 -0.62 -11.67 -0.72
C ASN A 82 -1.08 -10.33 -1.32
N ASN A 83 -2.40 -10.16 -1.47
CA ASN A 83 -3.00 -8.89 -1.88
C ASN A 83 -3.17 -7.93 -0.68
N ASN A 84 -2.04 -7.50 -0.11
CA ASN A 84 -1.97 -6.57 1.01
C ASN A 84 -0.65 -5.77 1.00
N THR A 85 -0.46 -4.91 1.99
CA THR A 85 0.76 -4.08 2.14
C THR A 85 2.05 -4.91 2.14
N TYR A 86 2.08 -6.09 2.78
CA TYR A 86 3.27 -6.93 2.81
C TYR A 86 3.60 -7.52 1.43
N GLY A 87 2.60 -7.94 0.67
CA GLY A 87 2.82 -8.38 -0.72
C GLY A 87 3.33 -7.25 -1.62
N ALA A 88 2.79 -6.04 -1.45
CA ALA A 88 3.27 -4.85 -2.15
C ALA A 88 4.71 -4.46 -1.79
N LEU A 89 5.09 -4.57 -0.51
CA LEU A 89 6.46 -4.33 -0.06
C LEU A 89 7.43 -5.42 -0.58
N ALA A 90 7.02 -6.70 -0.55
CA ALA A 90 7.83 -7.79 -1.08
C ALA A 90 8.09 -7.63 -2.59
N ALA A 91 7.06 -7.23 -3.34
CA ALA A 91 7.19 -6.89 -4.75
C ALA A 91 8.16 -5.71 -4.98
N LEU A 92 8.10 -4.67 -4.13
CA LEU A 92 9.00 -3.53 -4.20
C LEU A 92 10.47 -3.92 -3.92
N ASP A 93 10.71 -4.70 -2.89
CA ASP A 93 12.04 -5.18 -2.51
C ASP A 93 12.63 -6.09 -3.59
N LEU A 94 11.81 -6.97 -4.16
CA LEU A 94 12.22 -7.84 -5.25
C LEU A 94 12.49 -7.06 -6.53
N ALA A 95 11.68 -6.05 -6.85
CA ALA A 95 11.93 -5.18 -7.98
C ALA A 95 13.29 -4.48 -7.88
N LYS A 96 13.69 -4.07 -6.67
CA LYS A 96 15.03 -3.51 -6.43
C LYS A 96 16.12 -4.51 -6.79
N GLN A 97 16.01 -5.77 -6.35
CA GLN A 97 17.00 -6.82 -6.69
C GLN A 97 17.11 -7.02 -8.20
N TYR A 98 15.98 -7.01 -8.91
CA TYR A 98 15.98 -7.13 -10.36
C TYR A 98 16.61 -5.92 -11.06
N VAL A 99 16.40 -4.70 -10.57
CA VAL A 99 17.09 -3.51 -11.10
C VAL A 99 18.60 -3.61 -10.86
N ASP A 100 19.03 -4.03 -9.67
CA ASP A 100 20.45 -4.18 -9.32
C ASP A 100 21.14 -5.23 -10.22
N GLN A 101 20.38 -6.20 -10.76
CA GLN A 101 20.82 -7.22 -11.73
C GLN A 101 20.57 -6.85 -13.20
N GLN A 102 20.14 -5.62 -13.50
CA GLN A 102 19.75 -5.16 -14.84
C GLN A 102 18.58 -5.95 -15.49
N GLN A 103 17.81 -6.70 -14.72
CA GLN A 103 16.62 -7.44 -15.14
C GLN A 103 15.38 -6.54 -15.12
N LEU A 104 15.40 -5.48 -15.94
CA LEU A 104 14.41 -4.40 -15.88
C LEU A 104 12.96 -4.87 -16.16
N ASP A 105 12.76 -5.86 -17.04
CA ASP A 105 11.44 -6.41 -17.34
C ASP A 105 10.82 -7.13 -16.12
N GLN A 106 11.65 -7.84 -15.35
CA GLN A 106 11.21 -8.49 -14.13
C GLN A 106 10.93 -7.45 -13.04
N ALA A 107 11.76 -6.41 -12.93
CA ALA A 107 11.51 -5.31 -12.02
C ALA A 107 10.17 -4.60 -12.30
N ALA A 108 9.90 -4.26 -13.56
CA ALA A 108 8.65 -3.65 -13.98
C ALA A 108 7.44 -4.55 -13.65
N THR A 109 7.56 -5.85 -13.91
CA THR A 109 6.53 -6.84 -13.59
C THR A 109 6.23 -6.87 -12.08
N GLN A 110 7.26 -6.90 -11.24
CA GLN A 110 7.05 -6.90 -9.79
C GLN A 110 6.42 -5.61 -9.29
N LEU A 111 6.83 -4.45 -9.80
CA LEU A 111 6.20 -3.17 -9.43
C LEU A 111 4.70 -3.15 -9.81
N GLN A 112 4.33 -3.72 -10.96
CA GLN A 112 2.93 -3.89 -11.35
C GLN A 112 2.18 -4.88 -10.44
N THR A 113 2.82 -5.96 -10.00
CA THR A 113 2.26 -6.87 -8.98
C THR A 113 2.00 -6.11 -7.68
N GLY A 114 2.96 -5.30 -7.22
CA GLY A 114 2.80 -4.49 -6.02
C GLY A 114 1.65 -3.49 -6.12
N LEU A 115 1.47 -2.84 -7.29
CA LEU A 115 0.35 -1.92 -7.53
C LEU A 115 -1.02 -2.60 -7.42
N LYS A 116 -1.11 -3.87 -7.83
CA LYS A 116 -2.35 -4.66 -7.68
C LYS A 116 -2.59 -5.11 -6.23
N ALA A 117 -1.53 -5.20 -5.42
CA ALA A 117 -1.57 -5.71 -4.06
C ALA A 117 -1.99 -4.67 -2.99
N THR A 118 -1.94 -3.37 -3.32
CA THR A 118 -2.22 -2.31 -2.34
C THR A 118 -3.26 -1.29 -2.83
N LYS A 119 -3.99 -0.74 -1.87
CA LYS A 119 -4.90 0.41 -2.04
C LYS A 119 -4.39 1.67 -1.33
N ASP A 120 -3.26 1.59 -0.64
CA ASP A 120 -2.65 2.74 0.03
C ASP A 120 -2.07 3.70 -1.02
N GLU A 121 -2.56 4.94 -1.04
CA GLU A 121 -2.22 5.92 -2.09
C GLU A 121 -0.73 6.30 -2.05
N ASN A 122 -0.11 6.36 -0.86
CA ASN A 122 1.31 6.68 -0.73
C ASN A 122 2.18 5.55 -1.26
N LEU A 123 1.82 4.30 -0.96
CA LEU A 123 2.54 3.14 -1.48
C LEU A 123 2.35 3.00 -3.00
N GLN A 124 1.14 3.24 -3.51
CA GLN A 124 0.90 3.29 -4.97
C GLN A 124 1.73 4.39 -5.65
N ALA A 125 1.85 5.57 -5.03
CA ALA A 125 2.70 6.64 -5.52
C ALA A 125 4.17 6.19 -5.60
N VAL A 126 4.71 5.59 -4.53
CA VAL A 126 6.08 5.06 -4.53
C VAL A 126 6.29 4.01 -5.63
N LEU A 127 5.38 3.05 -5.76
CA LEU A 127 5.45 1.99 -6.78
C LEU A 127 5.43 2.57 -8.20
N ASN A 128 4.51 3.50 -8.49
CA ASN A 128 4.43 4.16 -9.80
C ASN A 128 5.68 5.00 -10.11
N LEU A 129 6.22 5.75 -9.13
CA LEU A 129 7.44 6.52 -9.32
C LEU A 129 8.65 5.62 -9.61
N ARG A 130 8.73 4.46 -8.95
CA ARG A 130 9.77 3.45 -9.22
C ARG A 130 9.57 2.80 -10.59
N LEU A 131 8.33 2.49 -10.97
CA LEU A 131 7.99 1.90 -12.26
C LEU A 131 8.34 2.85 -13.41
N ALA A 132 8.03 4.13 -13.28
CA ALA A 132 8.38 5.15 -14.27
C ALA A 132 9.90 5.23 -14.48
N ARG A 133 10.70 5.16 -13.41
CA ARG A 133 12.17 5.13 -13.53
C ARG A 133 12.68 3.86 -14.21
N VAL A 134 12.09 2.69 -13.94
CA VAL A 134 12.44 1.44 -14.62
C VAL A 134 12.09 1.53 -16.11
N GLN A 135 10.92 2.06 -16.44
CA GLN A 135 10.49 2.28 -17.82
C GLN A 135 11.43 3.24 -18.57
N LEU A 136 11.95 4.28 -17.92
CA LEU A 136 12.97 5.14 -18.52
C LEU A 136 14.28 4.38 -18.82
N GLN A 137 14.73 3.51 -17.92
CA GLN A 137 15.89 2.65 -18.19
C GLN A 137 15.63 1.66 -19.33
N GLN A 138 14.38 1.22 -19.49
CA GLN A 138 13.93 0.41 -20.64
C GLN A 138 13.73 1.23 -21.92
N LYS A 139 14.01 2.54 -21.91
CA LYS A 139 13.77 3.48 -23.02
C LYS A 139 12.29 3.62 -23.42
N GLN A 140 11.38 3.36 -22.49
CA GLN A 140 9.93 3.46 -22.65
C GLN A 140 9.41 4.79 -22.08
N ALA A 141 9.83 5.91 -22.65
CA ALA A 141 9.53 7.24 -22.13
C ALA A 141 8.02 7.54 -22.09
N GLU A 142 7.27 7.13 -23.11
CA GLU A 142 5.80 7.28 -23.16
C GLU A 142 5.12 6.51 -22.04
N ALA A 143 5.59 5.28 -21.77
CA ALA A 143 5.05 4.47 -20.68
C ALA A 143 5.35 5.11 -19.32
N ALA A 144 6.57 5.62 -19.13
CA ALA A 144 6.96 6.34 -17.93
C ALA A 144 6.06 7.57 -17.68
N LEU A 145 5.83 8.39 -18.71
CA LEU A 145 4.94 9.56 -18.62
C LEU A 145 3.52 9.15 -18.21
N LYS A 146 2.96 8.11 -18.84
CA LYS A 146 1.64 7.60 -18.49
C LYS A 146 1.57 7.05 -17.06
N THR A 147 2.62 6.36 -16.61
CA THR A 147 2.71 5.86 -15.23
C THR A 147 2.78 7.01 -14.22
N LEU A 148 3.46 8.12 -14.54
CA LEU A 148 3.49 9.31 -13.68
C LEU A 148 2.12 9.97 -13.50
N ASP A 149 1.24 9.90 -14.50
CA ASP A 149 -0.12 10.46 -14.40
C ASP A 149 -1.00 9.73 -13.38
N ALA A 150 -0.62 8.52 -12.97
CA ALA A 150 -1.29 7.76 -11.90
C ALA A 150 -0.83 8.14 -10.48
N VAL A 151 0.23 8.95 -10.34
CA VAL A 151 0.75 9.38 -9.04
C VAL A 151 -0.08 10.53 -8.50
N LYS A 152 -0.69 10.33 -7.33
CA LYS A 152 -1.51 11.34 -6.63
C LYS A 152 -0.78 11.90 -5.42
N GLY A 153 -1.09 13.15 -5.07
CA GLY A 153 -0.59 13.82 -3.88
C GLY A 153 0.48 14.87 -4.17
N GLU A 154 0.31 16.07 -3.60
CA GLU A 154 1.19 17.23 -3.86
C GLU A 154 2.63 17.01 -3.41
N GLY A 155 2.85 16.19 -2.37
CA GLY A 155 4.18 15.85 -1.85
C GLY A 155 5.08 15.12 -2.86
N TRP A 156 4.52 14.57 -3.94
CA TRP A 156 5.28 13.89 -5.00
C TRP A 156 5.63 14.79 -6.17
N SER A 157 5.10 16.02 -6.21
CA SER A 157 5.22 16.95 -7.35
C SER A 157 6.67 17.16 -7.82
N ALA A 158 7.61 17.34 -6.89
CA ALA A 158 9.03 17.49 -7.19
C ALA A 158 9.63 16.25 -7.86
N ILE A 159 9.30 15.06 -7.36
CA ILE A 159 9.82 13.79 -7.90
C ILE A 159 9.18 13.48 -9.25
N ILE A 160 7.88 13.76 -9.41
CA ILE A 160 7.18 13.66 -10.70
C ILE A 160 7.85 14.58 -11.72
N ALA A 161 8.13 15.83 -11.35
CA ALA A 161 8.80 16.80 -12.21
C ALA A 161 10.19 16.32 -12.66
N ASP A 162 10.97 15.76 -11.74
CA ASP A 162 12.29 15.20 -12.02
C ASP A 162 12.24 14.08 -13.07
N ILE A 163 11.39 13.06 -12.84
CA ILE A 163 11.24 11.91 -13.74
C ILE A 163 10.59 12.33 -15.07
N ARG A 164 9.60 13.23 -15.05
CA ARG A 164 8.97 13.75 -16.26
C ARG A 164 9.98 14.49 -17.14
N GLY A 165 10.87 15.28 -16.53
CA GLY A 165 11.92 15.96 -17.28
C GLY A 165 12.92 14.98 -17.90
N GLU A 166 13.31 13.92 -17.18
CA GLU A 166 14.14 12.83 -17.75
C GLU A 166 13.44 12.14 -18.93
N ALA A 167 12.15 11.85 -18.80
CA ALA A 167 11.34 11.24 -19.85
C ALA A 167 11.30 12.11 -21.11
N LEU A 168 11.00 13.41 -20.96
CA LEU A 168 10.94 14.36 -22.07
C LEU A 168 12.31 14.52 -22.73
N LEU A 169 13.38 14.63 -21.93
CA LEU A 169 14.74 14.71 -22.47
C LEU A 169 15.11 13.46 -23.27
N SER A 170 14.76 12.25 -22.78
CA SER A 170 15.04 10.99 -23.49
C SER A 170 14.36 10.90 -24.86
N LYS A 171 13.27 11.67 -25.05
CA LYS A 171 12.55 11.82 -26.33
C LYS A 171 13.10 12.95 -27.21
N GLY A 172 14.11 13.68 -26.75
CA GLY A 172 14.67 14.86 -27.43
C GLY A 172 13.93 16.17 -27.14
N ASP A 173 12.89 16.16 -26.31
CA ASP A 173 12.16 17.37 -25.92
C ASP A 173 12.90 18.12 -24.78
N LYS A 174 13.95 18.85 -25.17
CA LYS A 174 14.77 19.64 -24.25
C LYS A 174 13.99 20.75 -23.57
N GLN A 175 13.06 21.39 -24.29
CA GLN A 175 12.26 22.48 -23.73
C GLN A 175 11.27 21.94 -22.69
N GLY A 176 10.55 20.87 -23.01
CA GLY A 176 9.66 20.20 -22.06
C GLY A 176 10.41 19.68 -20.83
N ALA A 177 11.62 19.15 -21.01
CA ALA A 177 12.47 18.74 -19.89
C ALA A 177 12.84 19.91 -18.98
N ARG A 178 13.28 21.04 -19.56
CA ARG A 178 13.59 22.28 -18.84
C ARG A 178 12.38 22.80 -18.07
N ASP A 179 11.21 22.81 -18.70
CA ASP A 179 9.97 23.28 -18.08
C ASP A 179 9.55 22.39 -16.91
N ALA A 180 9.67 21.06 -17.06
CA ALA A 180 9.38 20.11 -15.99
C ALA A 180 10.30 20.33 -14.79
N TRP A 181 11.61 20.38 -15.00
CA TRP A 181 12.58 20.60 -13.91
C TRP A 181 12.43 21.97 -13.25
N SER A 182 12.13 23.02 -14.01
CA SER A 182 11.85 24.36 -13.46
C SER A 182 10.65 24.35 -12.51
N LYS A 183 9.57 23.64 -12.88
CA LYS A 183 8.41 23.44 -12.00
C LYS A 183 8.78 22.67 -10.73
N GLY A 184 9.62 21.64 -10.85
CA GLY A 184 10.14 20.89 -9.70
C GLY A 184 10.96 21.76 -8.75
N ILE A 185 11.83 22.63 -9.26
CA ILE A 185 12.65 23.55 -8.45
C ILE A 185 11.79 24.58 -7.71
N ALA A 186 10.71 25.05 -8.33
CA ALA A 186 9.77 26.00 -7.72
C ALA A 186 8.88 25.38 -6.63
N SER A 187 8.81 24.05 -6.53
CA SER A 187 8.01 23.34 -5.50
C SER A 187 8.71 23.29 -4.14
N ASP A 188 8.06 22.68 -3.14
CA ASP A 188 8.63 22.44 -1.79
C ASP A 188 9.63 21.26 -1.75
N ALA A 189 10.40 21.10 -2.82
CA ALA A 189 11.43 20.07 -2.94
C ALA A 189 12.58 20.29 -1.95
N SER A 190 13.23 19.21 -1.53
CA SER A 190 14.44 19.31 -0.72
C SER A 190 15.55 20.07 -1.47
N PRO A 191 16.44 20.79 -0.76
CA PRO A 191 17.54 21.52 -1.39
C PRO A 191 18.39 20.65 -2.32
N ALA A 192 18.65 19.39 -1.92
CA ALA A 192 19.39 18.43 -2.73
C ALA A 192 18.70 18.10 -4.05
N LEU A 193 17.37 17.90 -4.04
CA LEU A 193 16.61 17.60 -5.26
C LEU A 193 16.54 18.83 -6.18
N LYS A 194 16.38 20.04 -5.62
CA LYS A 194 16.45 21.30 -6.39
C LYS A 194 17.80 21.45 -7.08
N GLN A 195 18.89 21.22 -6.35
CA GLN A 195 20.25 21.29 -6.90
C GLN A 195 20.46 20.25 -8.01
N MET A 196 19.98 19.02 -7.82
CA MET A 196 20.04 17.98 -8.84
C MET A 196 19.32 18.37 -10.14
N MET A 197 18.08 18.88 -10.05
CA MET A 197 17.34 19.36 -11.21
C MET A 197 18.02 20.56 -11.89
N GLN A 198 18.59 21.48 -11.10
CA GLN A 198 19.34 22.61 -11.65
C GLN A 198 20.57 22.14 -12.44
N MET A 199 21.32 21.16 -11.92
CA MET A 199 22.46 20.59 -12.65
C MET A 199 22.01 19.94 -13.97
N LYS A 200 20.90 19.19 -13.95
CA LYS A 200 20.33 18.61 -15.18
C LYS A 200 19.94 19.68 -16.21
N MET A 201 19.30 20.77 -15.78
CA MET A 201 18.95 21.90 -16.64
C MET A 201 20.18 22.59 -17.25
N ASN A 202 21.23 22.78 -16.47
CA ASN A 202 22.47 23.42 -16.93
C ASN A 202 23.17 22.57 -17.99
N ASN A 203 23.05 21.23 -17.90
CA ASN A 203 23.66 20.29 -18.85
C ASN A 203 22.89 20.16 -20.18
N LEU A 204 21.75 20.85 -20.36
CA LEU A 204 20.96 20.76 -21.60
C LEU A 204 21.61 21.42 -22.83
N GLY A 205 22.59 22.31 -22.60
CA GLY A 205 23.17 23.17 -23.65
C GLY A 205 22.25 24.31 -24.04
#